data_AF-A0A6J6XGD7-F1
#
_entry.id   AF-A0A6J6XGD7-F1
#
_cell.length_a   1.000
_cell.length_b   1.000
_cell.length_c   1.000
_cell.angle_alpha   90.00
_cell.angle_beta   90.00
_cell.angle_gamma   90.00
#
_symmetry.space_group_name_H-M   'P 1'
#
loop_
_entity.id
_entity.type
_entity.pdbx_description
1 polymer ?
#
loop_
_entity_poly.entity_id
_entity_poly.type
_entity_poly.pdbx_seq_one_letter_code
_entity_poly.pdbx_strand_id
1 'polypeptide(L)'
;MGPKTPHQLAELCAKQFDLSEHVGVHPRIGIIDVVPFVPLENSTIEEAINARNEFAEFAASELKIPSFVYGPERDLPEVRKRAFVDLSPDFGPNKPHPTAGAICVGARQILVAYNVFLKNSTIEEGRRIARELRSREVRTLGLQLGDEIQVSMNLISPDVAGPAFVFDEIAKHAEIDRAELVGLVPARVLTQIAKSRWAELDLSKEKTIEWCLAARNRAIQNFE
;
A
#
# COMPACT_ATOMS: atom_id res chain seq x y z
N MET A 1 2.69 -9.64 18.54
CA MET A 1 3.89 -8.95 18.03
C MET A 1 3.90 -7.58 18.67
N GLY A 2 4.92 -7.27 19.48
CA GLY A 2 5.00 -5.99 20.18
C GLY A 2 5.36 -4.82 19.25
N PRO A 3 5.30 -3.57 19.75
CA PRO A 3 5.58 -2.34 19.00
C PRO A 3 6.98 -2.28 18.35
N LYS A 4 7.89 -3.20 18.71
CA LYS A 4 9.27 -3.25 18.20
C LYS A 4 9.43 -3.89 16.82
N THR A 5 8.42 -4.58 16.29
CA THR A 5 8.57 -5.34 15.02
C THR A 5 8.81 -4.41 13.82
N PRO A 6 8.05 -3.30 13.65
CA PRO A 6 8.34 -2.32 12.60
C PRO A 6 9.73 -1.69 12.75
N HIS A 7 10.19 -1.40 13.97
CA HIS A 7 11.51 -0.82 14.23
C HIS A 7 12.63 -1.76 13.76
N GLN A 8 12.56 -3.03 14.13
CA GLN A 8 13.56 -4.03 13.74
C GLN A 8 13.62 -4.23 12.23
N LEU A 9 12.46 -4.28 11.56
CA LEU A 9 12.42 -4.40 10.10
C LEU A 9 13.03 -3.16 9.44
N ALA A 10 12.71 -1.96 9.94
CA ALA A 10 13.27 -0.72 9.43
C ALA A 10 14.79 -0.63 9.61
N GLU A 11 15.32 -1.02 10.76
CA GLU A 11 16.75 -1.13 11.01
C GLU A 11 17.44 -2.08 10.02
N LEU A 12 16.87 -3.27 9.82
CA LEU A 12 17.44 -4.26 8.92
C LEU A 12 17.43 -3.76 7.47
N CYS A 13 16.33 -3.18 7.00
CA CYS A 13 16.23 -2.63 5.66
C CYS A 13 17.24 -1.48 5.44
N ALA A 14 17.34 -0.54 6.38
CA ALA A 14 18.27 0.59 6.28
C ALA A 14 19.75 0.16 6.27
N LYS A 15 20.06 -0.99 6.87
CA LYS A 15 21.42 -1.56 6.88
C LYS A 15 21.75 -2.39 5.63
N GLN A 16 20.75 -2.96 4.97
CA GLN A 16 20.96 -3.96 3.90
C GLN A 16 20.77 -3.42 2.49
N PHE A 17 20.07 -2.30 2.31
CA PHE A 17 19.72 -1.80 0.98
C PHE A 17 20.20 -0.37 0.76
N ASP A 18 20.53 -0.06 -0.49
CA ASP A 18 20.89 1.26 -0.96
C ASP A 18 19.93 1.70 -2.08
N LEU A 19 19.28 2.86 -1.88
CA LEU A 19 18.31 3.44 -2.79
C LEU A 19 18.92 3.81 -4.13
N SER A 20 20.21 4.17 -4.15
CA SER A 20 20.92 4.55 -5.36
C SER A 20 21.09 3.39 -6.34
N GLU A 21 21.06 2.15 -5.84
CA GLU A 21 21.16 0.92 -6.64
C GLU A 21 19.78 0.34 -7.03
N HIS A 22 18.70 0.84 -6.40
CA HIS A 22 17.37 0.27 -6.60
C HIS A 22 16.71 0.73 -7.91
N VAL A 23 16.34 -0.23 -8.76
CA VAL A 23 15.54 -0.03 -9.97
C VAL A 23 14.13 -0.61 -9.79
N GLY A 24 13.10 0.19 -10.08
CA GLY A 24 11.72 -0.27 -10.00
C GLY A 24 10.74 0.68 -10.70
N VAL A 25 9.60 0.15 -11.12
CA VAL A 25 8.56 0.86 -11.89
C VAL A 25 7.65 1.73 -11.02
N HIS A 26 7.53 1.42 -9.73
CA HIS A 26 6.75 2.22 -8.80
C HIS A 26 7.52 3.46 -8.32
N PRO A 27 6.87 4.63 -8.20
CA PRO A 27 7.45 5.81 -7.57
C PRO A 27 7.77 5.54 -6.10
N ARG A 28 8.97 5.97 -5.65
CA ARG A 28 9.44 5.88 -4.26
C ARG A 28 10.36 7.05 -3.92
N ILE A 29 10.46 7.37 -2.64
CA ILE A 29 11.38 8.36 -2.05
C ILE A 29 12.37 7.74 -1.05
N GLY A 30 12.24 6.45 -0.74
CA GLY A 30 13.13 5.72 0.17
C GLY A 30 13.14 4.21 -0.05
N ILE A 31 14.11 3.53 0.59
CA ILE A 31 14.17 2.06 0.67
C ILE A 31 12.96 1.52 1.44
N ILE A 32 12.63 2.21 2.54
CA ILE A 32 11.38 2.00 3.25
C ILE A 32 10.47 3.14 2.83
N ASP A 33 9.80 2.97 1.70
CA ASP A 33 9.08 4.08 1.10
C ASP A 33 7.84 4.50 1.92
N VAL A 34 7.11 3.53 2.49
CA VAL A 34 5.89 3.80 3.26
C VAL A 34 5.74 2.85 4.44
N VAL A 35 5.41 3.39 5.62
CA VAL A 35 5.03 2.62 6.82
C VAL A 35 3.66 3.09 7.31
N PRO A 36 2.57 2.43 6.90
CA PRO A 36 1.22 2.80 7.32
C PRO A 36 0.81 2.06 8.60
N PHE A 37 0.24 2.81 9.55
CA PHE A 37 -0.50 2.29 10.69
C PHE A 37 -2.00 2.37 10.37
N VAL A 38 -2.67 1.22 10.49
CA VAL A 38 -4.08 1.07 10.15
C VAL A 38 -4.80 0.53 11.37
N PRO A 39 -5.83 1.23 11.90
CA PRO A 39 -6.61 0.71 13.00
C PRO A 39 -7.41 -0.51 12.55
N LEU A 40 -7.37 -1.57 13.34
CA LEU A 40 -8.12 -2.81 13.12
C LEU A 40 -8.97 -3.11 14.35
N GLU A 41 -10.04 -3.89 14.17
CA GLU A 41 -10.93 -4.31 15.25
C GLU A 41 -11.44 -3.12 16.09
N ASN A 42 -11.08 -3.07 17.38
CA ASN A 42 -11.53 -2.05 18.32
C ASN A 42 -10.56 -0.86 18.43
N SER A 43 -9.48 -0.83 17.65
CA SER A 43 -8.52 0.27 17.67
C SER A 43 -9.05 1.51 16.95
N THR A 44 -8.59 2.68 17.40
CA THR A 44 -9.03 3.97 16.84
C THR A 44 -8.00 4.58 15.90
N ILE A 45 -8.42 5.54 15.09
CA ILE A 45 -7.50 6.27 14.22
C ILE A 45 -6.48 7.08 15.03
N GLU A 46 -6.86 7.57 16.22
CA GLU A 46 -5.97 8.27 17.14
C GLU A 46 -4.85 7.35 17.65
N GLU A 47 -5.15 6.09 17.95
CA GLU A 47 -4.13 5.10 18.32
C GLU A 47 -3.17 4.84 17.15
N ALA A 48 -3.68 4.76 15.92
CA ALA A 48 -2.84 4.62 14.73
C ALA A 48 -1.97 5.86 14.49
N ILE A 49 -2.48 7.08 14.74
CA ILE A 49 -1.72 8.33 14.68
C ILE A 49 -0.61 8.36 15.73
N ASN A 50 -0.87 7.87 16.94
CA ASN A 50 0.15 7.78 17.99
C ASN A 50 1.28 6.82 17.58
N ALA A 51 0.93 5.63 17.08
CA ALA A 51 1.92 4.66 16.58
C ALA A 51 2.70 5.20 15.36
N ARG A 52 2.03 5.93 14.46
CA ARG A 52 2.67 6.65 13.34
C ARG A 52 3.73 7.63 13.83
N ASN A 53 3.39 8.48 14.80
CA ASN A 53 4.29 9.50 15.31
C ASN A 53 5.46 8.87 16.08
N GLU A 54 5.20 7.84 16.90
CA GLU A 54 6.25 7.08 17.61
C GLU A 54 7.26 6.48 16.63
N PHE A 55 6.78 5.82 15.57
CA PHE A 55 7.66 5.23 14.56
C PHE A 55 8.45 6.28 13.78
N ALA A 56 7.81 7.41 13.42
CA ALA A 56 8.47 8.49 12.70
C ALA A 56 9.58 9.15 13.53
N GLU A 57 9.35 9.32 14.84
CA GLU A 57 10.36 9.79 15.78
C GLU A 57 11.52 8.81 15.89
N PHE A 58 11.24 7.51 16.02
CA PHE A 58 12.26 6.45 16.02
C PHE A 58 13.10 6.47 14.73
N ALA A 59 12.48 6.52 13.55
CA ALA A 59 13.18 6.53 12.28
C ALA A 59 14.11 7.75 12.15
N ALA A 60 13.65 8.90 12.64
CA ALA A 60 14.45 10.12 12.68
C ALA A 60 15.59 10.08 13.71
N SER A 61 15.33 9.59 14.92
CA SER A 61 16.29 9.61 16.02
C SER A 61 17.35 8.52 15.89
N GLU A 62 16.94 7.28 15.59
CA GLU A 62 17.83 6.12 15.61
C GLU A 62 18.44 5.85 14.23
N LEU A 63 17.63 5.95 13.17
CA LEU A 63 18.09 5.64 11.80
C LEU A 63 18.61 6.87 11.05
N LYS A 64 18.38 8.08 11.59
CA LYS A 64 18.66 9.36 10.92
C LYS A 64 17.99 9.50 9.55
N ILE A 65 16.85 8.82 9.37
CA ILE A 65 16.09 8.87 8.12
C ILE A 65 14.97 9.92 8.29
N PRO A 66 14.91 10.94 7.43
CA PRO A 66 13.82 11.91 7.49
C PRO A 66 12.49 11.26 7.21
N SER A 67 11.49 11.63 8.01
CA SER A 67 10.14 11.08 7.92
C SER A 67 9.11 12.16 7.61
N PHE A 68 8.24 11.87 6.65
CA PHE A 68 7.08 12.69 6.31
C PHE A 68 5.83 11.96 6.76
N VAL A 69 5.04 12.56 7.64
CA VAL A 69 3.79 11.94 8.10
C VAL A 69 2.66 12.16 7.10
N TYR A 70 1.75 11.20 6.95
CA TYR A 70 0.56 11.37 6.12
C TYR A 70 -0.66 10.72 6.75
N GLY A 71 -1.84 11.17 6.34
CA GLY A 71 -3.15 10.76 6.85
C GLY A 71 -3.38 11.09 8.34
N PRO A 72 -4.57 11.59 8.73
CA PRO A 72 -5.68 12.05 7.89
C PRO A 72 -5.43 13.42 7.24
N GLU A 73 -4.36 14.13 7.59
CA GLU A 73 -4.17 15.55 7.23
C GLU A 73 -3.64 15.77 5.81
N ARG A 74 -2.85 14.82 5.30
CA ARG A 74 -2.20 14.90 3.97
C ARG A 74 -2.30 13.57 3.23
N ASP A 75 -2.44 13.65 1.91
CA ASP A 75 -2.44 12.47 1.03
C ASP A 75 -1.01 12.02 0.72
N LEU A 76 -0.76 10.70 0.74
CA LEU A 76 0.56 10.14 0.43
C LEU A 76 1.12 10.58 -0.95
N PRO A 77 0.33 10.59 -2.05
CA PRO A 77 0.82 11.11 -3.33
C PRO A 77 1.25 12.58 -3.28
N GLU A 78 0.57 13.42 -2.49
CA GLU A 78 0.94 14.82 -2.30
C GLU A 78 2.28 14.93 -1.57
N VAL A 79 2.41 14.19 -0.46
CA VAL A 79 3.65 14.15 0.33
C VAL A 79 4.83 13.71 -0.53
N ARG A 80 4.70 12.61 -1.29
CA ARG A 80 5.78 12.13 -2.18
C ARG A 80 6.17 13.14 -3.25
N LYS A 81 5.22 13.93 -3.78
CA LYS A 81 5.49 14.94 -4.82
C LYS A 81 6.22 16.16 -4.26
N ARG A 82 5.94 16.53 -3.02
CA ARG A 82 6.39 17.78 -2.38
C ARG A 82 7.63 17.62 -1.49
N ALA A 83 7.91 16.39 -1.04
CA ALA A 83 9.05 16.07 -0.19
C ALA A 83 10.36 16.64 -0.75
N PHE A 84 11.06 17.44 0.07
CA PHE A 84 12.31 18.14 -0.26
C PHE A 84 12.24 19.16 -1.40
N VAL A 85 11.05 19.43 -1.96
CA VAL A 85 10.82 20.49 -2.94
C VAL A 85 10.33 21.75 -2.21
N ASP A 86 9.18 21.63 -1.56
CA ASP A 86 8.53 22.70 -0.78
C ASP A 86 7.93 22.19 0.53
N LEU A 87 8.03 20.89 0.79
CA LEU A 87 7.65 20.25 2.05
C LEU A 87 8.91 19.76 2.78
N SER A 88 9.10 20.26 4.00
CA SER A 88 10.13 19.76 4.92
C SER A 88 9.66 18.49 5.63
N PRO A 89 10.57 17.58 6.00
CA PRO A 89 10.24 16.43 6.85
C PRO A 89 9.61 16.90 8.17
N ASP A 90 8.64 16.14 8.67
CA ASP A 90 8.05 16.42 9.99
C ASP A 90 8.97 15.95 11.12
N PHE A 91 9.78 14.90 10.85
CA PHE A 91 10.78 14.38 11.77
C PHE A 91 12.12 14.18 11.06
N GLY A 92 13.21 14.48 11.75
CA GLY A 92 14.57 14.19 11.29
C GLY A 92 15.21 15.28 10.43
N PRO A 93 16.31 14.95 9.70
CA PRO A 93 17.11 15.94 8.97
C PRO A 93 16.39 16.53 7.75
N ASN A 94 16.65 17.79 7.40
CA ASN A 94 16.06 18.44 6.21
C ASN A 94 16.67 17.98 4.86
N LYS A 95 17.29 16.81 4.81
CA LYS A 95 17.92 16.23 3.60
C LYS A 95 17.69 14.71 3.59
N PRO A 96 17.54 14.10 2.41
CA PRO A 96 17.40 12.64 2.30
C PRO A 96 18.63 11.93 2.89
N HIS A 97 18.40 10.78 3.52
CA HIS A 97 19.46 9.88 3.96
C HIS A 97 20.22 9.37 2.73
N PRO A 98 21.58 9.33 2.73
CA PRO A 98 22.37 9.03 1.53
C PRO A 98 21.99 7.72 0.83
N THR A 99 21.74 6.66 1.60
CA THR A 99 21.42 5.32 1.07
C THR A 99 19.95 4.94 1.27
N ALA A 100 19.23 5.58 2.18
CA ALA A 100 17.88 5.15 2.56
C ALA A 100 16.79 6.08 2.04
N GLY A 101 17.14 7.30 1.61
CA GLY A 101 16.20 8.32 1.17
C GLY A 101 15.38 8.89 2.34
N ALA A 102 14.06 8.83 2.22
CA ALA A 102 13.11 9.28 3.23
C ALA A 102 11.95 8.30 3.38
N ILE A 103 11.22 8.39 4.48
CA ILE A 103 10.10 7.49 4.80
C ILE A 103 8.80 8.29 4.85
N CYS A 104 7.75 7.80 4.20
CA CYS A 104 6.39 8.28 4.46
C CYS A 104 5.72 7.43 5.56
N VAL A 105 5.45 8.00 6.73
CA VAL A 105 4.84 7.26 7.86
C VAL A 105 3.36 7.66 7.99
N GLY A 106 2.45 6.70 7.88
CA GLY A 106 1.03 6.97 7.69
C GLY A 106 0.14 6.56 8.85
N ALA A 107 -0.99 7.25 9.02
CA ALA A 107 -2.14 6.72 9.75
C ALA A 107 -3.39 6.84 8.87
N ARG A 108 -4.04 5.72 8.57
CA ARG A 108 -5.15 5.70 7.60
C ARG A 108 -6.11 4.54 7.83
N GLN A 109 -7.30 4.65 7.24
CA GLN A 109 -8.21 3.52 7.10
C GLN A 109 -7.66 2.45 6.15
N ILE A 110 -8.25 1.25 6.19
CA ILE A 110 -7.89 0.14 5.31
C ILE A 110 -8.08 0.56 3.85
N LEU A 111 -7.11 0.18 3.02
CA LEU A 111 -7.20 0.27 1.56
C LEU A 111 -6.81 -1.08 0.99
N VAL A 112 -7.28 -1.40 -0.20
CA VAL A 112 -6.97 -2.65 -0.90
C VAL A 112 -6.08 -2.34 -2.10
N ALA A 113 -4.90 -2.93 -2.15
CA ALA A 113 -4.04 -2.84 -3.33
C ALA A 113 -4.42 -3.97 -4.30
N TYR A 114 -4.79 -3.60 -5.52
CA TYR A 114 -5.37 -4.52 -6.49
C TYR A 114 -4.87 -4.17 -7.88
N ASN A 115 -4.39 -5.16 -8.61
CA ASN A 115 -3.87 -4.97 -9.96
C ASN A 115 -4.68 -5.82 -10.94
N VAL A 116 -4.82 -5.31 -12.16
CA VAL A 116 -5.38 -6.05 -13.29
C VAL A 116 -4.40 -5.99 -14.46
N PHE A 117 -4.07 -7.16 -14.99
CA PHE A 117 -3.18 -7.31 -16.15
C PHE A 117 -4.01 -7.44 -17.41
N LEU A 118 -3.61 -6.73 -18.46
CA LEU A 118 -4.34 -6.65 -19.73
C LEU A 118 -3.69 -7.53 -20.79
N LYS A 119 -4.47 -8.28 -21.56
CA LYS A 119 -3.96 -9.03 -22.71
C LYS A 119 -3.75 -8.13 -23.90
N ASN A 120 -2.69 -8.41 -24.68
CA ASN A 120 -2.43 -7.82 -25.99
C ASN A 120 -2.60 -6.29 -26.03
N SER A 121 -2.26 -5.62 -24.92
CA SER A 121 -2.50 -4.19 -24.73
C SER A 121 -1.18 -3.43 -24.78
N THR A 122 -1.24 -2.14 -25.09
CA THR A 122 -0.07 -1.26 -25.03
C THR A 122 -0.06 -0.47 -23.72
N ILE A 123 1.10 0.11 -23.38
CA ILE A 123 1.21 0.96 -22.20
C ILE A 123 0.34 2.23 -22.32
N GLU A 124 0.12 2.73 -23.53
CA GLU A 124 -0.79 3.85 -23.79
C GLU A 124 -2.23 3.49 -23.40
N GLU A 125 -2.66 2.27 -23.74
CA GLU A 125 -3.97 1.75 -23.41
C GLU A 125 -4.13 1.55 -21.89
N GLY A 126 -3.13 0.93 -21.25
CA GLY A 126 -3.11 0.79 -19.78
C GLY A 126 -3.15 2.13 -19.06
N ARG A 127 -2.43 3.14 -19.55
CA ARG A 127 -2.46 4.52 -19.00
C ARG A 127 -3.78 5.24 -19.28
N ARG A 128 -4.45 4.95 -20.39
CA ARG A 128 -5.78 5.48 -20.72
C ARG A 128 -6.82 4.93 -19.74
N ILE A 129 -6.92 3.61 -19.62
CA ILE A 129 -7.84 2.92 -18.69
C ILE A 129 -7.59 3.37 -17.25
N ALA A 130 -6.32 3.42 -16.81
CA ALA A 130 -5.99 3.91 -15.48
C ALA A 130 -6.50 5.34 -15.24
N ARG A 131 -6.40 6.24 -16.22
CA ARG A 131 -6.90 7.63 -16.08
C ARG A 131 -8.42 7.68 -16.01
N GLU A 132 -9.13 6.89 -16.81
CA GLU A 132 -10.59 6.84 -16.83
C GLU A 132 -11.18 6.28 -15.54
N LEU A 133 -10.52 5.27 -14.97
CA LEU A 133 -10.96 4.64 -13.72
C LEU A 133 -10.58 5.46 -12.47
N ARG A 134 -9.64 6.41 -12.57
CA ARG A 134 -9.17 7.19 -11.42
C ARG A 134 -10.31 8.03 -10.85
N SER A 135 -10.58 7.86 -9.55
CA SER A 135 -11.59 8.60 -8.82
C SER A 135 -11.08 8.99 -7.42
N ARG A 136 -11.98 9.46 -6.56
CA ARG A 136 -11.70 9.66 -5.13
C ARG A 136 -11.49 8.32 -4.41
N GLU A 137 -12.28 7.32 -4.78
CA GLU A 137 -12.32 5.98 -4.19
C GLU A 137 -11.23 5.07 -4.76
N VAL A 138 -10.74 5.36 -5.97
CA VAL A 138 -9.75 4.53 -6.68
C VAL A 138 -8.58 5.37 -7.15
N ARG A 139 -7.39 5.09 -6.64
CA ARG A 139 -6.13 5.60 -7.20
C ARG A 139 -5.56 4.55 -8.14
N THR A 140 -5.05 4.99 -9.28
CA THR A 140 -4.59 4.09 -10.34
C THR A 140 -3.21 4.48 -10.85
N LEU A 141 -2.50 3.56 -11.49
CA LEU A 141 -1.33 3.77 -12.34
C LEU A 141 -1.37 2.78 -13.50
N GLY A 142 -1.04 3.22 -14.70
CA GLY A 142 -0.79 2.32 -15.84
C GLY A 142 0.70 2.04 -15.93
N LEU A 143 1.10 0.79 -15.76
CA LEU A 143 2.48 0.34 -15.65
C LEU A 143 2.79 -0.74 -16.71
N GLN A 144 4.05 -0.79 -17.13
CA GLN A 144 4.58 -1.84 -17.98
C GLN A 144 5.61 -2.64 -17.19
N LEU A 145 5.42 -3.95 -17.11
CA LEU A 145 6.28 -4.90 -16.41
C LEU A 145 6.79 -5.93 -17.42
N GLY A 146 7.95 -5.65 -18.01
CA GLY A 146 8.41 -6.41 -19.18
C GLY A 146 7.43 -6.24 -20.35
N ASP A 147 6.87 -7.35 -20.81
CA ASP A 147 5.88 -7.37 -21.90
C ASP A 147 4.43 -7.25 -21.39
N GLU A 148 4.21 -7.25 -20.08
CA GLU A 148 2.89 -7.19 -19.47
C GLU A 148 2.45 -5.74 -19.21
N ILE A 149 1.18 -5.44 -19.48
CA ILE A 149 0.57 -4.15 -19.14
C ILE A 149 -0.36 -4.34 -17.94
N GLN A 150 -0.16 -3.50 -16.93
CA GLN A 150 -0.88 -3.56 -15.67
C GLN A 150 -1.58 -2.24 -15.38
N VAL A 151 -2.84 -2.31 -14.96
CA VAL A 151 -3.55 -1.24 -14.26
C VAL A 151 -3.41 -1.51 -12.78
N SER A 152 -2.46 -0.84 -12.13
CA SER A 152 -2.22 -0.95 -10.69
C SER A 152 -3.12 0.00 -9.92
N MET A 153 -3.75 -0.45 -8.84
CA MET A 153 -4.75 0.33 -8.13
C MET A 153 -4.62 0.24 -6.61
N ASN A 154 -4.89 1.36 -5.95
CA ASN A 154 -5.20 1.41 -4.53
C ASN A 154 -6.68 1.80 -4.39
N LEU A 155 -7.49 0.86 -3.93
CA LEU A 155 -8.91 1.05 -3.63
C LEU A 155 -9.00 1.67 -2.23
N ILE A 156 -9.20 2.99 -2.19
CA ILE A 156 -9.29 3.80 -0.96
C ILE A 156 -10.59 3.50 -0.21
N SER A 157 -11.67 3.27 -0.95
CA SER A 157 -12.99 2.91 -0.40
C SER A 157 -13.47 1.60 -1.02
N PRO A 158 -12.89 0.44 -0.63
CA PRO A 158 -13.16 -0.84 -1.28
C PRO A 158 -14.59 -1.36 -1.06
N ASP A 159 -15.32 -0.80 -0.08
CA ASP A 159 -16.74 -1.05 0.15
C ASP A 159 -17.64 -0.29 -0.86
N VAL A 160 -17.10 0.71 -1.58
CA VAL A 160 -17.81 1.47 -2.62
C VAL A 160 -17.33 1.07 -4.02
N ALA A 161 -16.01 1.01 -4.21
CA ALA A 161 -15.36 0.62 -5.45
C ALA A 161 -14.38 -0.53 -5.17
N GLY A 162 -14.93 -1.73 -5.00
CA GLY A 162 -14.19 -2.95 -4.65
C GLY A 162 -13.59 -3.69 -5.87
N PRO A 163 -12.86 -4.79 -5.64
CA PRO A 163 -12.18 -5.57 -6.68
C PRO A 163 -13.06 -5.99 -7.86
N ALA A 164 -14.28 -6.47 -7.58
CA ALA A 164 -15.23 -6.88 -8.62
C ALA A 164 -15.66 -5.70 -9.50
N PHE A 165 -15.95 -4.54 -8.90
CA PHE A 165 -16.35 -3.34 -9.62
C PHE A 165 -15.24 -2.86 -10.56
N VAL A 166 -14.01 -2.68 -10.05
CA VAL A 166 -12.91 -2.18 -10.89
C VAL A 166 -12.52 -3.16 -11.99
N PHE A 167 -12.61 -4.47 -11.71
CA PHE A 167 -12.38 -5.51 -12.72
C PHE A 167 -13.42 -5.41 -13.85
N ASP A 168 -14.71 -5.29 -13.50
CA ASP A 168 -15.78 -5.17 -14.49
C ASP A 168 -15.69 -3.87 -15.30
N GLU A 169 -15.29 -2.76 -14.68
CA GLU A 169 -15.04 -1.51 -15.41
C GLU A 169 -13.88 -1.66 -16.39
N ILE A 170 -12.77 -2.29 -16.00
CA ILE A 170 -11.63 -2.53 -16.90
C ILE A 170 -12.02 -3.47 -18.06
N ALA A 171 -12.81 -4.51 -17.78
CA ALA A 171 -13.24 -5.50 -18.77
C ALA A 171 -14.09 -4.90 -19.90
N LYS A 172 -14.70 -3.72 -19.71
CA LYS A 172 -15.41 -2.98 -20.76
C LYS A 172 -14.47 -2.37 -21.81
N HIS A 173 -13.19 -2.19 -21.47
CA HIS A 173 -12.22 -1.50 -22.30
C HIS A 173 -11.15 -2.42 -22.88
N ALA A 174 -10.82 -3.52 -22.21
CA ALA A 174 -9.79 -4.45 -22.65
C ALA A 174 -10.05 -5.88 -22.18
N GLU A 175 -9.47 -6.86 -22.87
CA GLU A 175 -9.45 -8.25 -22.41
C GLU A 175 -8.47 -8.37 -21.22
N ILE A 176 -8.94 -8.96 -20.13
CA ILE A 176 -8.15 -9.15 -18.92
C ILE A 176 -7.40 -10.48 -18.99
N ASP A 177 -6.11 -10.45 -18.66
CA ASP A 177 -5.28 -11.65 -18.48
C ASP A 177 -5.54 -12.28 -17.11
N ARG A 178 -5.33 -11.49 -16.07
CA ARG A 178 -5.54 -11.90 -14.68
C ARG A 178 -5.73 -10.69 -13.78
N ALA A 179 -6.28 -10.94 -12.61
CA ALA A 179 -6.23 -10.02 -11.49
C ALA A 179 -5.20 -10.49 -10.44
N GLU A 180 -4.79 -9.56 -9.58
CA GLU A 180 -3.87 -9.82 -8.49
C GLU A 180 -4.25 -8.96 -7.29
N LEU A 181 -4.55 -9.61 -6.17
CA LEU A 181 -4.63 -8.96 -4.87
C LEU A 181 -3.22 -8.84 -4.29
N VAL A 182 -2.78 -7.61 -4.05
CA VAL A 182 -1.50 -7.35 -3.38
C VAL A 182 -1.76 -7.25 -1.88
N GLY A 183 -1.36 -8.29 -1.14
CA GLY A 183 -1.55 -8.38 0.30
C GLY A 183 -2.92 -8.97 0.66
N LEU A 184 -3.66 -8.26 1.52
CA LEU A 184 -4.90 -8.76 2.12
C LEU A 184 -6.08 -7.83 1.84
N VAL A 185 -7.29 -8.39 1.91
CA VAL A 185 -8.57 -7.69 1.75
C VAL A 185 -9.40 -7.81 3.03
N PRO A 186 -10.25 -6.83 3.40
CA PRO A 186 -11.23 -7.04 4.47
C PRO A 186 -12.24 -8.14 4.12
N ALA A 187 -12.59 -9.00 5.07
CA ALA A 187 -13.61 -10.02 4.89
C ALA A 187 -14.96 -9.43 4.44
N ARG A 188 -15.31 -8.24 4.94
CA ARG A 188 -16.54 -7.51 4.55
C ARG A 188 -16.60 -7.14 3.05
N VAL A 189 -15.45 -6.92 2.41
CA VAL A 189 -15.38 -6.66 0.97
C VAL A 189 -15.59 -7.97 0.21
N LEU A 190 -14.99 -9.06 0.70
CA LEU A 190 -15.16 -10.40 0.12
C LEU A 190 -16.62 -10.87 0.17
N THR A 191 -17.36 -10.57 1.25
CA THR A 191 -18.77 -10.98 1.40
C THR A 191 -19.72 -10.33 0.40
N GLN A 192 -19.31 -9.23 -0.23
CA GLN A 192 -20.10 -8.55 -1.26
C GLN A 192 -19.92 -9.18 -2.65
N ILE A 193 -19.00 -10.13 -2.80
CA ILE A 193 -18.62 -10.74 -4.08
C ILE A 193 -19.09 -12.19 -4.11
N ALA A 194 -19.80 -12.57 -5.17
CA ALA A 194 -20.21 -13.95 -5.38
C ALA A 194 -19.00 -14.90 -5.37
N LYS A 195 -19.11 -16.02 -4.64
CA LYS A 195 -18.01 -16.98 -4.46
C LYS A 195 -17.45 -17.53 -5.78
N SER A 196 -18.29 -17.64 -6.81
CA SER A 196 -17.87 -18.06 -8.16
C SER A 196 -16.85 -17.13 -8.79
N ARG A 197 -16.83 -15.85 -8.40
CA ARG A 197 -15.91 -14.83 -8.91
C ARG A 197 -14.59 -14.74 -8.15
N TRP A 198 -14.45 -15.43 -7.02
CA TRP A 198 -13.27 -15.25 -6.17
C TRP A 198 -11.98 -15.66 -6.88
N ALA A 199 -11.99 -16.77 -7.62
CA ALA A 199 -10.80 -17.24 -8.33
C ALA A 199 -10.35 -16.27 -9.44
N GLU A 200 -11.27 -15.73 -10.24
CA GLU A 200 -10.93 -14.77 -11.32
C GLU A 200 -10.45 -13.41 -10.77
N LEU A 201 -10.89 -13.03 -9.58
CA LEU A 201 -10.50 -11.79 -8.90
C LEU A 201 -9.29 -11.99 -7.97
N ASP A 202 -8.66 -13.15 -7.98
CA ASP A 202 -7.55 -13.50 -7.10
C ASP A 202 -7.87 -13.32 -5.58
N LEU A 203 -9.12 -13.59 -5.21
CA LEU A 203 -9.63 -13.49 -3.86
C LEU A 203 -9.88 -14.87 -3.23
N SER A 204 -9.80 -14.94 -1.91
CA SER A 204 -10.12 -16.12 -1.12
C SER A 204 -10.35 -15.74 0.33
N LYS A 205 -10.89 -16.67 1.14
CA LYS A 205 -11.02 -16.43 2.59
C LYS A 205 -9.65 -16.26 3.24
N GLU A 206 -8.68 -17.04 2.78
CA GLU A 206 -7.31 -17.08 3.27
C GLU A 206 -6.56 -15.77 3.02
N LYS A 207 -7.00 -15.00 2.03
CA LYS A 207 -6.50 -13.65 1.72
C LYS A 207 -7.21 -12.53 2.49
N THR A 208 -8.08 -12.86 3.45
CA THR A 208 -8.72 -11.84 4.29
C THR A 208 -7.91 -11.49 5.53
N ILE A 209 -7.93 -10.21 5.93
CA ILE A 209 -7.26 -9.73 7.14
C ILE A 209 -7.72 -10.54 8.36
N GLU A 210 -9.03 -10.69 8.52
CA GLU A 210 -9.67 -11.35 9.65
C GLU A 210 -9.33 -12.84 9.72
N TRP A 211 -9.22 -13.53 8.58
CA TRP A 211 -8.76 -14.92 8.54
C TRP A 211 -7.31 -15.04 9.01
N CYS A 212 -6.42 -14.20 8.50
CA CYS A 212 -5.01 -14.20 8.88
C CYS A 212 -4.83 -13.87 10.38
N LEU A 213 -5.59 -12.92 10.92
CA LEU A 213 -5.59 -12.58 12.34
C LEU A 213 -6.09 -13.76 13.19
N ALA A 214 -7.20 -14.39 12.81
CA ALA A 214 -7.72 -15.55 13.53
C ALA A 214 -6.74 -16.74 13.49
N ALA A 215 -6.12 -17.00 12.34
CA ALA A 215 -5.10 -18.04 12.20
C ALA A 215 -3.88 -17.78 13.09
N ARG A 216 -3.39 -16.52 13.12
CA ARG A 216 -2.31 -16.10 14.01
C ARG A 216 -2.68 -16.29 15.49
N ASN A 217 -3.87 -15.85 15.90
CA ASN A 217 -4.30 -15.94 17.30
C ASN A 217 -4.41 -17.40 17.76
N ARG A 218 -4.94 -18.30 16.92
CA ARG A 218 -4.93 -19.75 17.18
C ARG A 218 -3.52 -20.31 17.30
N ALA A 219 -2.60 -19.88 16.44
CA ALA A 219 -1.22 -20.33 16.49
C ALA A 219 -0.57 -19.94 17.83
N ILE A 220 -0.73 -18.69 18.28
CA ILE A 220 -0.19 -18.20 19.56
C ILE A 220 -0.75 -18.99 20.76
N GLN A 221 -2.07 -19.24 20.78
CA GLN A 221 -2.71 -20.01 21.86
C GLN A 221 -2.22 -21.46 21.95
N ASN A 222 -1.68 -22.03 20.87
CA ASN A 222 -1.13 -23.39 20.89
C ASN A 222 0.34 -23.43 21.40
N PHE A 223 0.97 -22.28 21.67
CA PHE A 223 2.31 -22.17 22.25
C PHE A 223 2.31 -21.78 23.74
N GLU A 224 1.13 -21.55 24.32
CA GLU A 224 0.92 -21.35 25.77
C GLU A 224 0.39 -22.64 26.41
#